data_AF-A0A7W0MI10-F1
#
_entry.id   AF-A0A7W0MI10-F1
#
_cell.length_a   1.000
_cell.length_b   1.000
_cell.length_c   1.000
_cell.angle_alpha   90.00
_cell.angle_beta   90.00
_cell.angle_gamma   90.00
#
_symmetry.space_group_name_H-M   'P 1'
#
loop_
_entity.id
_entity.type
_entity.pdbx_description
1 polymer ?
#
loop_
_entity_poly.entity_id
_entity_poly.type
_entity_poly.pdbx_seq_one_letter_code
_entity_poly.pdbx_strand_id
1 'polypeptide(L)'
;MKTSPHSASGCLLLTTFSVMLWASVAVSQTTNSPPMLNPPPVAAEPSPFVKLNVIVTDAAGHSGLEIKKEELSIIEDGVPQTISHFAKEDWPVSYALLMDNSGSLRFLMGTIVSTGVALVSANRAGDETLLVRFVSNDKIETVQDFTAS
;
A
#
# COMPACT_ATOMS: atom_id res chain seq x y z
N MET A 1 16.86 -6.01 -80.20
CA MET A 1 15.72 -6.84 -79.76
C MET A 1 16.25 -8.21 -79.42
N LYS A 2 16.10 -8.63 -78.16
CA LYS A 2 16.77 -9.79 -77.56
C LYS A 2 15.80 -10.98 -77.60
N THR A 3 16.23 -12.07 -78.23
CA THR A 3 15.54 -13.38 -78.29
C THR A 3 16.35 -14.41 -77.49
N SER A 4 15.60 -15.31 -76.83
CA SER A 4 15.90 -16.63 -76.22
C SER A 4 17.01 -17.50 -76.88
N PRO A 5 17.34 -18.74 -76.41
CA PRO A 5 17.55 -19.31 -75.05
C PRO A 5 18.75 -20.33 -74.96
N HIS A 6 18.87 -20.99 -73.79
CA HIS A 6 19.38 -22.36 -73.50
C HIS A 6 20.84 -22.78 -73.80
N SER A 7 21.48 -23.42 -72.80
CA SER A 7 22.39 -24.62 -72.84
C SER A 7 23.31 -24.56 -71.58
N ALA A 8 23.77 -25.59 -70.86
CA ALA A 8 23.75 -27.06 -70.92
C ALA A 8 24.01 -27.57 -69.46
N SER A 9 23.39 -28.67 -69.02
CA SER A 9 23.97 -30.03 -68.91
C SER A 9 25.10 -30.21 -67.88
N GLY A 10 24.81 -31.03 -66.86
CA GLY A 10 25.77 -31.43 -65.82
C GLY A 10 26.62 -32.65 -66.20
N CYS A 11 27.52 -33.04 -65.29
CA CYS A 11 27.99 -34.43 -65.16
C CYS A 11 28.68 -34.64 -63.80
N LEU A 12 28.48 -35.84 -63.27
CA LEU A 12 28.85 -36.40 -61.98
C LEU A 12 30.27 -37.01 -62.04
N LEU A 13 30.99 -37.12 -60.91
CA LEU A 13 31.55 -38.38 -60.35
C LEU A 13 32.78 -38.20 -59.42
N LEU A 14 32.66 -38.87 -58.27
CA LEU A 14 33.64 -39.63 -57.48
C LEU A 14 34.74 -38.98 -56.60
N THR A 15 34.49 -39.08 -55.28
CA THR A 15 35.30 -39.70 -54.20
C THR A 15 36.82 -39.50 -54.14
N THR A 16 37.32 -39.04 -52.99
CA THR A 16 38.19 -39.83 -52.09
C THR A 16 38.21 -39.21 -50.68
N PHE A 17 38.09 -40.05 -49.66
CA PHE A 17 38.23 -39.73 -48.25
C PHE A 17 39.72 -39.68 -47.92
N SER A 18 40.21 -38.59 -47.32
CA SER A 18 41.54 -38.57 -46.70
C SER A 18 41.43 -37.95 -45.31
N VAL A 19 41.66 -38.80 -44.31
CA VAL A 19 41.71 -38.45 -42.89
C VAL A 19 43.02 -37.71 -42.64
N MET A 20 42.95 -36.41 -42.33
CA MET A 20 44.09 -35.65 -41.83
C MET A 20 43.95 -35.45 -40.32
N LEU A 21 44.84 -36.11 -39.59
CA LEU A 21 45.03 -36.04 -38.16
C LEU A 21 45.61 -34.67 -37.79
N TRP A 22 44.80 -33.77 -37.22
CA TRP A 22 45.31 -32.52 -36.64
C TRP A 22 45.81 -32.80 -35.21
N ALA A 23 47.13 -32.72 -35.02
CA ALA A 23 47.72 -32.64 -33.69
C ALA A 23 47.42 -31.25 -33.10
N SER A 24 46.47 -31.16 -32.18
CA SER A 24 46.29 -29.94 -31.38
C SER A 24 47.45 -29.81 -30.40
N VAL A 25 48.34 -28.83 -30.63
CA VAL A 25 49.10 -28.22 -29.54
C VAL A 25 48.11 -27.42 -28.70
N ALA A 26 47.83 -27.88 -27.48
CA ALA A 26 47.10 -27.09 -26.52
C ALA A 26 48.02 -25.94 -26.05
N VAL A 27 47.88 -24.76 -26.65
CA VAL A 27 48.36 -23.52 -26.02
C VAL A 27 47.48 -23.31 -24.80
N SER A 28 48.02 -23.57 -23.61
CA SER A 28 47.39 -23.14 -22.36
C SER A 28 47.45 -21.62 -22.32
N GLN A 29 46.40 -20.95 -22.81
CA GLN A 29 46.21 -19.55 -22.52
C GLN A 29 45.86 -19.45 -21.04
N THR A 30 46.79 -18.97 -20.22
CA THR A 30 46.47 -18.41 -18.91
C THR A 30 45.64 -17.15 -19.16
N THR A 31 44.32 -17.30 -19.19
CA THR A 31 43.40 -16.16 -19.10
C THR A 31 43.54 -15.58 -17.69
N ASN A 32 44.46 -14.62 -17.55
CA ASN A 32 44.43 -13.70 -16.42
C ASN A 32 43.19 -12.80 -16.57
N SER A 33 42.03 -13.32 -16.20
CA SER A 33 40.87 -12.49 -15.90
C SER A 33 41.22 -11.65 -14.67
N PRO A 34 40.97 -10.32 -14.66
CA PRO A 34 41.07 -9.54 -13.44
C PRO A 34 40.17 -10.18 -12.37
N PRO A 35 40.56 -10.16 -11.08
CA PRO A 35 39.66 -10.62 -10.03
C PRO A 35 38.39 -9.76 -10.12
N MET A 36 37.24 -10.40 -10.36
CA MET A 36 35.97 -9.73 -10.18
C MET A 36 35.87 -9.40 -8.70
N LEU A 37 36.09 -8.12 -8.36
CA LEU A 37 35.66 -7.58 -7.08
C LEU A 37 34.18 -7.93 -6.97
N ASN A 38 33.82 -8.76 -5.98
CA ASN A 38 32.42 -8.90 -5.59
C ASN A 38 31.90 -7.47 -5.42
N PRO A 39 30.87 -7.04 -6.17
CA PRO A 39 30.26 -5.76 -5.86
C PRO A 39 29.88 -5.81 -4.38
N PRO A 40 30.10 -4.72 -3.61
CA PRO A 40 29.66 -4.67 -2.23
C PRO A 40 28.19 -5.10 -2.17
N PRO A 41 27.75 -5.78 -1.08
CA PRO A 41 26.35 -6.14 -0.94
C PRO A 41 25.54 -4.87 -1.21
N VAL A 42 24.75 -4.86 -2.28
CA VAL A 42 23.80 -3.79 -2.51
C VAL A 42 22.94 -3.80 -1.26
N ALA A 43 23.12 -2.79 -0.40
CA ALA A 43 22.26 -2.62 0.74
C ALA A 43 20.85 -2.61 0.18
N ALA A 44 20.03 -3.59 0.57
CA ALA A 44 18.64 -3.62 0.17
C ALA A 44 18.04 -2.30 0.67
N GLU A 45 17.72 -1.40 -0.26
CA GLU A 45 16.99 -0.18 0.04
C GLU A 45 15.74 -0.60 0.83
N PRO A 46 15.50 -0.04 2.03
CA PRO A 46 14.37 -0.45 2.85
C PRO A 46 13.09 -0.31 2.02
N SER A 47 12.41 -1.43 1.80
CA SER A 47 11.12 -1.43 1.10
C SER A 47 10.19 -0.41 1.78
N PRO A 48 9.49 0.45 1.02
CA PRO A 48 8.62 1.44 1.63
C PRO A 48 7.53 0.73 2.44
N PHE A 49 7.50 0.96 3.76
CA PHE A 49 6.36 0.53 4.57
C PHE A 49 5.14 1.36 4.16
N VAL A 50 4.03 0.68 3.89
CA VAL A 50 2.73 1.33 3.63
C VAL A 50 1.89 1.24 4.91
N LYS A 51 1.46 2.38 5.44
CA LYS A 51 0.50 2.43 6.55
C LYS A 51 -0.92 2.31 5.99
N LEU A 52 -1.68 1.33 6.47
CA LEU A 52 -3.09 1.15 6.16
C LEU A 52 -3.92 1.41 7.41
N ASN A 53 -4.90 2.32 7.30
CA ASN A 53 -5.91 2.54 8.33
C ASN A 53 -7.13 1.70 7.97
N VAL A 54 -7.48 0.76 8.83
CA VAL A 54 -8.60 -0.17 8.61
C VAL A 54 -9.59 -0.10 9.77
N ILE A 55 -10.87 -0.18 9.45
CA ILE A 55 -11.93 -0.38 10.44
C ILE A 55 -12.50 -1.77 10.20
N VAL A 56 -12.43 -2.61 11.23
CA VAL A 56 -13.01 -3.96 11.20
C VAL A 56 -14.37 -3.90 11.87
N THR A 57 -15.40 -4.41 11.20
CA THR A 57 -16.77 -4.47 11.71
C THR A 57 -17.32 -5.88 11.66
N ASP A 58 -18.26 -6.19 12.55
CA ASP A 58 -19.07 -7.40 12.44
C ASP A 58 -20.14 -7.27 11.33
N ALA A 59 -20.96 -8.32 11.15
CA ALA A 59 -22.04 -8.32 10.15
C ALA A 59 -23.18 -7.32 10.45
N ALA A 60 -23.28 -6.83 11.70
CA ALA A 60 -24.24 -5.81 12.12
C ALA A 60 -23.66 -4.39 12.01
N GLY A 61 -22.38 -4.25 11.65
CA GLY A 61 -21.69 -2.96 11.52
C GLY A 61 -21.04 -2.46 12.82
N HIS A 62 -20.97 -3.26 13.88
CA HIS A 62 -20.28 -2.87 15.10
C HIS A 62 -18.76 -2.94 14.92
N SER A 63 -18.07 -1.86 15.28
CA SER A 63 -16.62 -1.76 15.32
C SER A 63 -16.07 -2.00 16.74
N GLY A 64 -14.77 -1.79 16.94
CA GLY A 64 -14.13 -1.94 18.27
C GLY A 64 -13.88 -3.39 18.68
N LEU A 65 -13.99 -4.32 17.72
CA LEU A 65 -13.68 -5.73 17.92
C LEU A 65 -12.23 -5.92 18.36
N GLU A 66 -12.00 -6.85 19.28
CA GLU A 66 -10.66 -7.33 19.60
C GLU A 66 -10.22 -8.29 18.50
N ILE A 67 -9.34 -7.81 17.61
CA ILE A 67 -8.81 -8.54 16.46
C ILE A 67 -7.31 -8.70 16.59
N LYS A 68 -6.83 -9.92 16.36
CA LYS A 68 -5.40 -10.22 16.32
C LYS A 68 -4.86 -10.09 14.91
N LYS A 69 -3.55 -9.82 14.80
CA LYS A 69 -2.85 -9.72 13.51
C LYS A 69 -3.06 -10.96 12.63
N GLU A 70 -3.12 -12.14 13.24
CA GLU A 70 -3.26 -13.43 12.56
C GLU A 70 -4.65 -13.65 11.94
N GLU A 71 -5.64 -12.85 12.34
CA GLU A 71 -7.01 -12.88 11.83
C GLU A 71 -7.20 -11.95 10.62
N LEU A 72 -6.13 -11.27 10.20
CA LEU A 72 -6.11 -10.36 9.06
C LEU A 72 -5.23 -10.91 7.94
N SER A 73 -5.70 -10.73 6.70
CA SER A 73 -4.90 -10.99 5.50
C SER A 73 -5.01 -9.80 4.56
N ILE A 74 -3.86 -9.40 4.01
CA ILE A 74 -3.77 -8.35 2.99
C ILE A 74 -3.38 -9.04 1.69
N ILE A 75 -4.11 -8.76 0.62
CA ILE A 75 -3.83 -9.31 -0.70
C ILE A 75 -3.76 -8.13 -1.66
N GLU A 76 -2.66 -8.04 -2.41
CA GLU A 76 -2.44 -7.03 -3.44
C GLU A 76 -2.18 -7.75 -4.76
N ASP A 77 -2.99 -7.46 -5.79
CA ASP A 77 -2.91 -8.11 -7.10
C ASP A 77 -2.89 -9.65 -7.06
N GLY A 78 -3.63 -10.22 -6.11
CA GLY A 78 -3.70 -11.67 -5.90
C GLY A 78 -2.52 -12.25 -5.10
N VAL A 79 -1.56 -11.43 -4.67
CA VAL A 79 -0.40 -11.83 -3.87
C VAL A 79 -0.62 -11.48 -2.39
N PRO A 80 -0.56 -12.46 -1.46
CA PRO A 80 -0.61 -12.20 -0.03
C PRO A 80 0.57 -11.34 0.44
N GLN A 81 0.27 -10.29 1.20
CA GLN A 81 1.25 -9.37 1.74
C GLN A 81 1.53 -9.67 3.21
N THR A 82 2.78 -9.50 3.63
CA THR A 82 3.17 -9.69 5.03
C THR A 82 2.84 -8.45 5.84
N ILE A 83 2.00 -8.59 6.86
CA ILE A 83 1.80 -7.54 7.86
C ILE A 83 3.06 -7.49 8.73
N SER A 84 3.87 -6.46 8.63
CA SER A 84 5.08 -6.29 9.46
C SER A 84 4.73 -5.79 10.86
N HIS A 85 3.87 -4.78 10.93
CA HIS A 85 3.39 -4.16 12.16
C HIS A 85 1.86 -4.10 12.19
N PHE A 86 1.28 -4.40 13.35
CA PHE A 86 -0.15 -4.29 13.60
C PHE A 86 -0.33 -3.65 14.99
N ALA A 87 -1.13 -2.60 15.04
CA ALA A 87 -1.48 -1.91 16.28
C ALA A 87 -2.94 -1.45 16.20
N LYS A 88 -3.67 -1.64 17.30
CA LYS A 88 -4.95 -0.99 17.53
C LYS A 88 -4.67 0.39 18.10
N GLU A 89 -4.97 1.43 17.33
CA GLU A 89 -4.86 2.81 17.81
C GLU A 89 -6.12 3.16 18.63
N ASP A 90 -5.98 3.14 19.96
CA ASP A 90 -7.01 3.56 20.93
C ASP A 90 -6.56 4.87 21.62
N TRP A 91 -6.12 5.86 20.83
CA TRP A 91 -5.71 7.15 21.37
C TRP A 91 -6.94 7.97 21.81
N PRO A 92 -6.87 8.68 22.95
CA PRO A 92 -7.94 9.57 23.35
C PRO A 92 -8.17 10.66 22.30
N VAL A 93 -9.42 11.05 22.12
CA VAL A 93 -9.82 12.05 21.12
C VAL A 93 -10.24 13.35 21.78
N SER A 94 -9.78 14.47 21.21
CA SER A 94 -10.26 15.81 21.55
C SER A 94 -11.11 16.35 20.41
N TYR A 95 -12.39 16.63 20.65
CA TYR A 95 -13.30 17.11 19.60
C TYR A 95 -14.19 18.27 20.04
N ALA A 96 -14.63 19.05 19.05
CA ALA A 96 -15.55 20.16 19.25
C ALA A 96 -16.97 19.78 18.81
N LEU A 97 -17.93 19.83 19.73
CA LEU A 97 -19.34 19.72 19.41
C LEU A 97 -19.88 21.11 19.06
N LEU A 98 -20.20 21.33 17.79
CA LEU A 98 -20.84 22.56 17.33
C LEU A 98 -22.35 22.37 17.33
N MET A 99 -23.05 23.10 18.20
CA MET A 99 -24.50 23.09 18.31
C MET A 99 -25.10 24.33 17.64
N ASP A 100 -25.81 24.11 16.54
CA ASP A 100 -26.58 25.14 15.87
C ASP A 100 -27.85 25.47 16.66
N ASN A 101 -27.89 26.71 17.14
CA ASN A 101 -28.96 27.31 17.92
C ASN A 101 -29.69 28.41 17.13
N SER A 102 -29.57 28.40 15.80
CA SER A 102 -30.34 29.24 14.88
C SER A 102 -31.81 28.86 14.90
N GLY A 103 -32.67 29.75 14.40
CA GLY A 103 -34.12 29.58 14.45
C GLY A 103 -34.66 28.38 13.67
N SER A 104 -33.94 27.92 12.64
CA SER A 104 -34.39 26.85 11.74
C SER A 104 -34.47 25.49 12.42
N LEU A 105 -33.61 25.21 13.42
CA LEU A 105 -33.57 23.94 14.13
C LEU A 105 -34.36 23.94 15.44
N ARG A 106 -35.10 25.01 15.75
CA ARG A 106 -35.82 25.16 17.03
C ARG A 106 -36.75 23.99 17.34
N PHE A 107 -37.41 23.43 16.33
CA PHE A 107 -38.31 22.28 16.49
C PHE A 107 -37.57 20.95 16.72
N LEU A 108 -36.27 20.87 16.41
CA LEU A 108 -35.41 19.70 16.62
C LEU A 108 -34.51 19.83 17.86
N MET A 109 -34.58 20.95 18.59
CA MET A 109 -33.68 21.21 19.73
C MET A 109 -33.68 20.10 20.77
N GLY A 110 -34.84 19.52 21.09
CA GLY A 110 -34.91 18.38 22.00
C GLY A 110 -34.05 17.20 21.55
N THR A 111 -34.16 16.84 20.27
CA THR A 111 -33.37 15.76 19.65
C THR A 111 -31.89 16.10 19.58
N ILE A 112 -31.55 17.34 19.20
CA ILE A 112 -30.14 17.80 19.11
C ILE A 112 -29.48 17.74 20.49
N VAL A 113 -30.16 18.22 21.53
CA VAL A 113 -29.66 18.15 22.91
C VAL A 113 -29.52 16.70 23.36
N SER A 114 -30.52 15.84 23.14
CA SER A 114 -30.42 14.42 23.55
C SER A 114 -29.29 13.68 22.84
N THR A 115 -29.06 13.96 21.55
CA THR A 115 -27.97 13.35 20.78
C THR A 115 -26.62 13.89 21.23
N GLY A 116 -26.52 15.19 21.51
CA GLY A 116 -25.30 15.77 22.08
C GLY A 116 -24.93 15.16 23.42
N VAL A 117 -25.91 14.99 24.32
CA VAL A 117 -25.71 14.29 25.60
C VAL A 117 -25.25 12.85 25.38
N ALA A 118 -25.90 12.11 24.47
CA ALA A 118 -25.52 10.73 24.17
C ALA A 118 -24.08 10.63 23.62
N LEU A 119 -23.68 11.56 22.75
CA LEU A 119 -22.33 11.60 22.18
C LEU A 119 -21.27 11.88 23.26
N VAL A 120 -21.45 12.92 24.07
CA VAL A 120 -20.49 13.28 25.14
C VAL A 120 -20.44 12.18 26.20
N SER A 121 -21.57 11.52 26.49
CA SER A 121 -21.62 10.39 27.43
C SER A 121 -20.91 9.13 26.91
N ALA A 122 -20.64 9.05 25.61
CA ALA A 122 -19.91 7.95 24.99
C ALA A 122 -18.38 8.17 24.99
N ASN A 123 -17.89 9.30 25.51
CA ASN A 123 -16.46 9.56 25.68
C ASN A 123 -15.79 8.45 26.50
N ARG A 124 -14.64 7.98 26.02
CA ARG A 124 -13.75 7.08 26.74
C ARG A 124 -12.89 7.87 27.72
N ALA A 125 -12.14 7.15 28.55
CA ALA A 125 -11.17 7.77 29.45
C ALA A 125 -10.12 8.56 28.65
N GLY A 126 -9.94 9.84 29.00
CA GLY A 126 -9.05 10.77 28.31
C GLY A 126 -9.64 11.46 27.09
N ASP A 127 -10.86 11.10 26.66
CA ASP A 127 -11.55 11.84 25.60
C ASP A 127 -12.03 13.19 26.15
N GLU A 128 -11.80 14.25 25.40
CA GLU A 128 -12.16 15.61 25.79
C GLU A 128 -13.10 16.23 24.76
N THR A 129 -14.11 16.95 25.24
CA THR A 129 -15.08 17.62 24.37
C THR A 129 -15.22 19.09 24.71
N LEU A 130 -15.19 19.94 23.68
CA LEU A 130 -15.54 21.36 23.81
C LEU A 130 -16.93 21.60 23.18
N LEU A 131 -17.74 22.48 23.77
CA LEU A 131 -19.06 22.83 23.23
C LEU A 131 -19.02 24.25 22.67
N VAL A 132 -19.29 24.36 21.37
CA VAL A 132 -19.45 25.64 20.68
C VAL A 132 -20.91 25.81 20.31
N ARG A 133 -21.47 26.94 20.69
CA ARG A 133 -22.77 27.38 20.24
C ARG A 133 -22.62 28.29 19.04
N PHE A 134 -23.36 27.98 18.00
CA PHE A 134 -23.50 28.80 16.80
C PHE A 134 -24.93 29.33 16.70
N VAL A 135 -25.13 30.62 16.48
CA VAL A 135 -26.48 31.20 16.27
C VAL A 135 -26.59 31.89 14.90
N SER A 136 -25.54 32.60 14.51
CA SER A 136 -25.40 33.31 13.23
C SER A 136 -23.92 33.45 12.89
N ASN A 137 -23.60 33.93 11.68
CA ASN A 137 -22.22 34.10 11.20
C ASN A 137 -21.35 35.01 12.10
N ASP A 138 -21.98 35.92 12.85
CA ASP A 138 -21.34 36.86 13.77
C ASP A 138 -21.51 36.47 15.26
N LYS A 139 -22.21 35.37 15.55
CA LYS A 139 -22.50 34.93 16.92
C LYS A 139 -22.13 33.47 17.12
N ILE A 140 -20.86 33.28 17.48
CA ILE A 140 -20.23 31.99 17.79
C ILE A 140 -19.62 32.10 19.17
N GLU A 141 -20.01 31.22 20.08
CA GLU A 141 -19.64 31.28 21.50
C GLU A 141 -19.20 29.89 21.97
N THR A 142 -18.00 29.79 22.53
CA THR A 142 -17.63 28.59 23.31
C THR A 142 -18.40 28.61 24.62
N VAL A 143 -19.31 27.65 24.79
CA VAL A 143 -20.15 27.51 26.00
C VAL A 143 -19.42 26.71 27.07
N GLN A 144 -18.62 25.74 26.64
CA GLN A 144 -17.79 24.89 27.50
C GLN A 144 -16.46 24.67 26.78
N ASP A 145 -15.36 24.96 27.46
CA ASP A 145 -14.03 24.55 27.01
C ASP A 145 -13.89 23.02 27.15
N PHE A 146 -12.76 22.44 26.73
CA PHE A 146 -12.54 21.00 26.86
C PHE A 146 -12.89 20.50 28.28
N THR A 147 -13.72 19.46 28.33
CA THR A 147 -14.00 18.73 29.56
C THR A 147 -12.70 18.23 30.17
N ALA A 148 -12.57 18.32 31.50
CA ALA A 148 -11.40 17.77 32.17
C ALA A 148 -11.34 16.23 31.97
N SER A 149 -10.15 15.75 31.59
CA SER A 149 -9.81 14.32 31.52
C SER A 149 -9.85 13.62 32.89
#